data_AF-A0A840X4Y1-F1
#
_entry.id   AF-A0A840X4Y1-F1
#
_cell.length_a   1.000
_cell.length_b   1.000
_cell.length_c   1.000
_cell.angle_alpha   90.00
_cell.angle_beta   90.00
_cell.angle_gamma   90.00
#
_symmetry.space_group_name_H-M   'P 1'
#
loop_
_entity.id
_entity.type
_entity.pdbx_description
1 polymer ?
#
loop_
_entity_poly.entity_id
_entity_poly.type
_entity_poly.pdbx_seq_one_letter_code
_entity_poly.pdbx_strand_id
1 'polypeptide(L)'
;MTLFCVACAPTDRDRVEAAGRAVGEARAEALLPELPDDCRKTTRIGAVAGDRLDVALLRADNALDQQNRRTLRCADWYDDLQNAWRE
;
A
#
# COMPACT_ATOMS: atom_id res chain seq x y z
N MET A 1 -23.97 59.24 15.75
CA MET A 1 -23.77 58.29 14.64
C MET A 1 -22.77 57.26 15.12
N THR A 2 -23.21 56.06 15.46
CA THR A 2 -22.38 55.02 16.06
C THR A 2 -22.31 53.87 15.06
N LEU A 3 -21.13 53.64 14.47
CA LEU A 3 -20.88 52.45 13.65
C LEU A 3 -20.54 51.28 14.57
N PHE A 4 -21.25 50.17 14.41
CA PHE A 4 -20.90 48.88 15.01
C PHE A 4 -20.31 47.99 13.92
N CYS A 5 -19.01 47.70 14.01
CA CYS A 5 -18.33 46.73 13.15
C CYS A 5 -18.61 45.31 13.65
N VAL A 6 -19.66 44.67 13.14
CA VAL A 6 -19.96 43.24 13.39
C VAL A 6 -19.67 42.46 12.12
N ALA A 7 -18.39 42.18 11.87
CA ALA A 7 -17.98 41.15 10.94
C ALA A 7 -16.56 40.70 11.32
N CYS A 8 -16.40 39.43 11.69
CA CYS A 8 -15.10 38.78 11.57
C CYS A 8 -14.83 38.60 10.09
N ALA A 9 -13.71 39.11 9.59
CA ALA A 9 -13.23 38.79 8.25
C ALA A 9 -13.15 37.25 8.10
N PRO A 10 -13.37 36.68 6.89
CA PRO A 10 -13.38 35.22 6.66
C PRO A 10 -12.02 34.53 6.85
N THR A 11 -11.07 35.18 7.54
CA THR A 11 -9.70 34.73 7.77
C THR A 11 -9.60 33.32 8.34
N ASP A 12 -10.57 32.88 9.14
CA ASP A 12 -10.51 31.54 9.74
C ASP A 12 -10.85 30.44 8.73
N ARG A 13 -11.80 30.69 7.82
CA ARG A 13 -12.12 29.74 6.75
C ARG A 13 -10.97 29.64 5.76
N ASP A 14 -10.44 30.78 5.32
CA ASP A 14 -9.35 30.80 4.34
C ASP A 14 -8.07 30.18 4.92
N ARG A 15 -7.78 30.36 6.22
CA ARG A 15 -6.68 29.69 6.92
C ARG A 15 -6.88 28.18 7.01
N VAL A 16 -8.09 27.72 7.34
CA VAL A 16 -8.40 26.29 7.41
C VAL A 16 -8.30 25.64 6.04
N GLU A 17 -8.79 26.30 4.99
CA GLU A 17 -8.70 25.81 3.61
C GLU A 17 -7.25 25.81 3.09
N ALA A 18 -6.44 26.82 3.44
CA ALA A 18 -5.02 26.86 3.10
C ALA A 18 -4.21 25.78 3.86
N ALA A 19 -4.49 25.60 5.15
CA ALA A 19 -3.87 24.53 5.94
C ALA A 19 -4.27 23.14 5.42
N GLY A 20 -5.55 22.95 5.06
CA GLY A 20 -6.03 21.71 4.46
C GLY A 20 -5.38 21.41 3.12
N ARG A 21 -5.18 22.42 2.26
CA ARG A 21 -4.42 22.27 1.01
C ARG A 21 -2.97 21.91 1.24
N ALA A 22 -2.27 22.62 2.12
CA ALA A 22 -0.86 22.34 2.42
C ALA A 22 -0.66 20.93 2.99
N VAL A 23 -1.55 20.47 3.88
CA VAL A 23 -1.52 19.10 4.41
C VAL A 23 -1.85 18.07 3.31
N GLY A 24 -2.82 18.37 2.44
CA GLY A 24 -3.17 17.51 1.31
C GLY A 24 -2.04 17.37 0.29
N GLU A 25 -1.36 18.47 -0.06
CA GLU A 25 -0.20 18.50 -0.96
C GLU A 25 0.99 17.75 -0.35
N ALA A 26 1.32 17.99 0.93
CA ALA A 26 2.39 17.27 1.62
C ALA A 26 2.14 15.76 1.72
N ARG A 27 0.88 15.32 1.88
CA ARG A 27 0.49 13.90 1.85
C ARG A 27 0.52 13.32 0.44
N ALA A 28 0.16 14.10 -0.59
CA ALA A 28 0.22 13.66 -1.98
C ALA A 28 1.67 13.56 -2.51
N GLU A 29 2.58 14.38 -1.97
CA GLU A 29 4.02 14.29 -2.25
C GLU A 29 4.71 13.09 -1.59
N ALA A 30 4.05 12.39 -0.66
CA ALA A 30 4.52 11.09 -0.21
C ALA A 30 4.47 10.13 -1.41
N LEU A 31 5.61 9.95 -2.09
CA LEU A 31 5.73 9.00 -3.18
C LEU A 31 5.34 7.61 -2.66
N LEU A 32 4.36 6.96 -3.29
CA LEU A 32 4.09 5.55 -3.02
C LEU A 32 5.40 4.79 -3.17
N PRO A 33 5.83 4.01 -2.17
CA PRO A 33 7.00 3.17 -2.32
C PRO A 33 6.81 2.20 -3.48
N GLU A 34 7.89 1.96 -4.22
CA GLU A 34 7.91 0.96 -5.27
C GLU A 34 7.56 -0.42 -4.71
N LEU A 35 6.80 -1.20 -5.48
CA LEU A 35 6.45 -2.57 -5.11
C LEU A 35 7.74 -3.41 -5.01
N PRO A 36 7.97 -4.13 -3.89
CA PRO A 36 9.16 -4.96 -3.74
C PRO A 36 9.31 -5.98 -4.87
N ASP A 37 10.52 -6.13 -5.40
CA ASP A 37 10.80 -7.04 -6.52
C ASP A 37 10.39 -8.49 -6.26
N ASP A 38 10.45 -8.96 -4.99
CA ASP A 38 9.99 -10.31 -4.64
C ASP A 38 8.50 -10.49 -4.96
N CYS A 39 7.66 -9.47 -4.76
CA CYS A 39 6.23 -9.52 -5.00
C CYS A 39 5.85 -9.64 -6.49
N ARG A 40 6.80 -9.37 -7.40
CA ARG A 40 6.62 -9.57 -8.85
C ARG A 40 7.03 -10.97 -9.32
N LYS A 41 7.67 -11.77 -8.46
CA LYS A 41 8.19 -13.09 -8.84
C LYS A 41 7.10 -14.16 -8.82
N THR A 42 7.18 -15.07 -9.78
CA THR A 42 6.37 -16.29 -9.81
C THR A 42 7.21 -17.50 -9.40
N THR A 43 6.57 -18.49 -8.81
CA THR A 43 7.19 -19.77 -8.47
C THR A 43 6.72 -20.86 -9.44
N ARG A 44 7.65 -21.74 -9.85
CA ARG A 44 7.35 -22.91 -10.70
C ARG A 44 7.50 -24.20 -9.90
N ILE A 45 6.65 -25.17 -10.24
CA ILE A 45 6.57 -26.50 -9.60
C ILE A 45 7.83 -27.36 -9.81
N GLY A 46 8.61 -27.15 -10.88
CA GLY A 46 9.87 -27.88 -11.11
C GLY A 46 9.69 -29.39 -11.37
N ALA A 47 8.48 -29.87 -11.65
CA ALA A 47 8.24 -31.22 -12.15
C ALA A 47 8.60 -31.32 -13.65
N VAL A 48 9.12 -32.46 -14.07
CA VAL A 48 9.48 -32.76 -15.46
C VAL A 48 8.75 -34.00 -15.96
N ALA A 49 8.64 -34.13 -17.28
CA ALA A 49 8.04 -35.32 -17.89
C ALA A 49 8.81 -36.58 -17.49
N GLY A 50 8.09 -37.60 -17.05
CA GLY A 50 8.66 -38.85 -16.55
C GLY A 50 8.91 -38.91 -15.05
N ASP A 51 8.70 -37.80 -14.31
CA ASP A 51 8.68 -37.85 -12.84
C ASP A 51 7.57 -38.81 -12.35
N ARG A 52 7.87 -39.54 -11.27
CA ARG A 52 6.85 -40.31 -10.54
C ARG A 52 5.81 -39.33 -9.99
N LEU A 53 4.52 -39.66 -10.12
CA LEU A 53 3.43 -38.73 -9.81
C LEU A 53 3.43 -38.21 -8.37
N ASP A 54 3.79 -39.04 -7.40
CA ASP A 54 3.94 -38.66 -6.00
C ASP A 54 5.09 -37.67 -5.77
N VAL A 55 6.22 -37.85 -6.47
CA VAL A 55 7.35 -36.91 -6.44
C VAL A 55 6.94 -35.59 -7.08
N ALA A 56 6.24 -35.62 -8.21
CA ALA A 56 5.70 -34.43 -8.85
C ALA A 56 4.72 -33.67 -7.94
N LEU A 57 3.87 -34.40 -7.20
CA LEU A 57 2.95 -33.82 -6.23
C LEU A 57 3.68 -33.13 -5.07
N LEU A 58 4.70 -33.79 -4.49
CA LEU A 58 5.51 -33.19 -3.42
C LEU A 58 6.23 -31.92 -3.88
N ARG A 59 6.75 -31.90 -5.11
CA ARG A 59 7.35 -30.69 -5.70
C ARG A 59 6.31 -29.59 -5.90
N ALA A 60 5.09 -29.94 -6.32
CA ALA A 60 4.01 -28.98 -6.50
C ALA A 60 3.59 -28.35 -5.17
N ASP A 61 3.46 -29.15 -4.12
CA ASP A 61 3.14 -28.66 -2.78
C ASP A 61 4.21 -27.72 -2.24
N ASN A 62 5.48 -28.07 -2.40
CA ASN A 62 6.59 -27.19 -2.00
C ASN A 62 6.59 -25.85 -2.75
N ALA A 63 6.36 -25.88 -4.06
CA ALA A 63 6.27 -24.66 -4.86
C ALA A 63 5.07 -23.79 -4.48
N LEU A 64 3.93 -24.42 -4.19
CA LEU A 64 2.73 -23.73 -3.72
C LEU A 64 2.94 -23.07 -2.36
N ASP A 65 3.55 -23.79 -1.41
CA ASP A 65 3.92 -23.26 -0.10
C ASP A 65 4.87 -22.06 -0.22
N GLN A 66 5.89 -22.14 -1.07
CA GLN A 66 6.78 -20.99 -1.34
C GLN A 66 6.00 -19.78 -1.91
N GLN A 67 5.12 -20.01 -2.88
CA GLN A 67 4.31 -18.94 -3.47
C GLN A 67 3.36 -18.33 -2.44
N ASN A 68 2.70 -19.15 -1.62
CA ASN A 68 1.79 -18.70 -0.56
C ASN A 68 2.52 -17.84 0.47
N ARG A 69 3.71 -18.25 0.91
CA ARG A 69 4.54 -17.44 1.82
C ARG A 69 4.90 -16.08 1.21
N ARG A 70 5.21 -16.03 -0.09
CA ARG A 70 5.46 -14.76 -0.78
C ARG A 70 4.20 -13.91 -0.82
N THR A 71 3.07 -14.48 -1.21
CA THR A 71 1.79 -13.77 -1.27
C THR A 71 1.43 -13.13 0.07
N LEU A 72 1.57 -13.88 1.18
CA LEU A 72 1.28 -13.36 2.52
C LEU A 72 2.22 -12.21 2.90
N ARG A 73 3.54 -12.36 2.73
CA ARG A 73 4.49 -11.26 3.01
C ARG A 73 4.21 -10.01 2.19
N CYS A 74 3.79 -10.16 0.94
CA CYS A 74 3.45 -9.03 0.07
C CYS A 74 2.13 -8.37 0.45
N ALA A 75 1.17 -9.13 0.97
CA ALA A 75 -0.06 -8.59 1.55
C ALA A 75 0.26 -7.80 2.83
N ASP A 76 1.06 -8.38 3.74
CA ASP A 76 1.47 -7.73 4.99
C ASP A 76 2.17 -6.39 4.71
N TRP A 77 3.10 -6.37 3.75
CA TRP A 77 3.77 -5.13 3.32
C TRP A 77 2.78 -4.07 2.81
N TYR A 78 1.77 -4.48 2.04
CA TYR A 78 0.76 -3.55 1.52
C TYR A 78 -0.17 -3.04 2.62
N ASP A 79 -0.51 -3.89 3.59
CA ASP A 79 -1.32 -3.48 4.74
C ASP A 79 -0.57 -2.49 5.64
N ASP A 80 0.73 -2.73 5.87
CA ASP A 80 1.61 -1.78 6.58
C ASP A 80 1.69 -0.44 5.84
N LEU A 81 1.83 -0.48 4.51
CA LEU A 81 1.80 0.71 3.68
C LEU A 81 0.46 1.46 3.85
N GLN A 82 -0.67 0.78 3.74
CA GLN A 82 -1.97 1.43 3.94
C GLN A 82 -2.18 1.99 5.34
N ASN A 83 -1.59 1.37 6.37
CA ASN A 83 -1.66 1.89 7.73
C ASN A 83 -0.85 3.18 7.88
N ALA A 84 0.39 3.20 7.38
CA ALA A 84 1.23 4.40 7.38
C ALA A 84 0.61 5.58 6.62
N TRP A 85 -0.24 5.31 5.62
CA TRP A 85 -0.95 6.33 4.85
C TRP A 85 -2.24 6.84 5.50
N ARG A 86 -2.82 6.05 6.43
CA ARG A 86 -4.04 6.45 7.15
C ARG A 86 -3.75 7.36 8.34
N GLU A 87 -2.54 7.28 8.89
CA GLU A 87 -2.04 8.11 10.01
C GLU A 87 -1.61 9.52 9.53
#